data_AF-A0A1H6NTD3-F1
#
_entry.id   AF-A0A1H6NTD3-F1
#
_cell.length_a   1.000
_cell.length_b   1.000
_cell.length_c   1.000
_cell.angle_alpha   90.00
_cell.angle_beta   90.00
_cell.angle_gamma   90.00
#
_symmetry.space_group_name_H-M   'P 1'
#
loop_
_entity.id
_entity.type
_entity.pdbx_description
1 polymer ?
#
loop_
_entity_poly.entity_id
_entity_poly.type
_entity_poly.pdbx_seq_one_letter_code
_entity_poly.pdbx_strand_id
1 'polypeptide(L)'
;MARTVLFLCTGNYYRSRYAEELFNHLARRAGLDWEATSHALAIERGKDNVGPMARQTIDALSVDGIAPLGASRMPAVCTHDALEASDMVVAVKEAEHRTLLAERFPGWEDRVTYWHVHDIDVAPPDVALGELKAHVARLVRELAEPPHTSLIAPAMWQLVERHVGQVGYKGGVKSEGLAWDPPVIDCSGWAALLLSSAMQAMNDASRSGIFSAGEIAGISTWSDRMIEVIEARTGFILEGDRIDLDSLPRFATIGLRQGSGAWAANHPRPRGITHVVQIVRRPHDDAPFVTESQGWATPSGLRLLPLADWLDISRAWLKSGEAWAVDPFAPCVHRAGVA
;
A
#
# COMPACT_ATOMS: atom_id res chain seq x y z
N MET A 1 25.48 -3.06 -2.56
CA MET A 1 25.19 -4.48 -2.85
C MET A 1 23.69 -4.60 -2.76
N ALA A 2 23.06 -5.26 -3.74
CA ALA A 2 21.63 -5.48 -3.73
C ALA A 2 21.22 -6.24 -2.46
N ARG A 3 20.04 -5.91 -1.92
CA ARG A 3 19.46 -6.68 -0.82
C ARG A 3 18.96 -8.02 -1.32
N THR A 4 18.88 -9.00 -0.42
CA THR A 4 18.59 -10.39 -0.80
C THR A 4 17.37 -10.96 -0.08
N VAL A 5 16.48 -11.61 -0.86
CA VAL A 5 15.39 -12.45 -0.33
C VAL A 5 15.73 -13.92 -0.58
N LEU A 6 15.67 -14.74 0.47
CA LEU A 6 15.81 -16.19 0.37
C LEU A 6 14.44 -16.87 0.47
N PHE A 7 14.00 -17.51 -0.62
CA PHE A 7 12.82 -18.37 -0.62
C PHE A 7 13.16 -19.80 -0.23
N LEU A 8 12.42 -20.35 0.72
CA LEU A 8 12.57 -21.71 1.23
C LEU A 8 11.35 -22.56 0.85
N CYS A 9 11.63 -23.76 0.34
CA CYS A 9 10.67 -24.86 0.34
C CYS A 9 11.36 -26.18 0.71
N THR A 10 10.59 -27.27 0.73
CA THR A 10 11.12 -28.60 1.06
C THR A 10 12.26 -29.04 0.13
N GLY A 11 12.03 -29.08 -1.19
CA GLY A 11 12.98 -29.71 -2.15
C GLY A 11 13.68 -28.78 -3.14
N ASN A 12 13.45 -27.46 -3.09
CA ASN A 12 13.98 -26.46 -4.03
C ASN A 12 13.84 -26.80 -5.53
N TYR A 13 12.72 -27.42 -5.89
CA TYR A 13 12.46 -27.88 -7.26
C TYR A 13 11.22 -27.24 -7.90
N TYR A 14 10.20 -26.94 -7.08
CA TYR A 14 8.88 -26.47 -7.53
C TYR A 14 8.57 -25.04 -7.02
N ARG A 15 7.95 -24.91 -5.83
CA ARG A 15 7.44 -23.64 -5.27
C ARG A 15 8.52 -22.55 -5.12
N SER A 16 9.59 -22.81 -4.36
CA SER A 16 10.61 -21.76 -4.12
C SER A 16 11.34 -21.33 -5.39
N ARG A 17 11.47 -22.22 -6.38
CA ARG A 17 12.06 -21.91 -7.70
C ARG A 17 11.18 -20.98 -8.50
N TYR A 18 9.86 -21.23 -8.53
CA TYR A 18 8.91 -20.31 -9.14
C TYR A 18 8.99 -18.93 -8.47
N ALA A 19 9.01 -18.89 -7.13
CA ALA A 19 9.06 -17.64 -6.37
C ALA A 19 10.32 -16.81 -6.67
N GLU A 20 11.50 -17.44 -6.72
CA GLU A 20 12.76 -16.78 -7.06
C GLU A 20 12.73 -16.15 -8.46
N GLU A 21 12.37 -16.92 -9.49
CA GLU A 21 12.39 -16.44 -10.88
C GLU A 21 11.36 -15.33 -11.10
N LEU A 22 10.16 -15.49 -10.53
CA LEU A 22 9.11 -14.48 -10.60
C LEU A 22 9.52 -13.20 -9.85
N PHE A 23 10.07 -13.31 -8.64
CA PHE A 23 10.54 -12.18 -7.86
C PHE A 23 11.64 -11.42 -8.62
N ASN A 24 12.66 -12.12 -9.10
CA ASN A 24 13.77 -11.51 -9.85
C ASN A 24 13.31 -10.84 -11.14
N HIS A 25 12.31 -11.40 -11.83
CA HIS A 25 11.70 -10.74 -12.99
C HIS A 25 11.00 -9.44 -12.60
N LEU A 26 10.13 -9.48 -11.59
CA LEU A 26 9.34 -8.34 -11.16
C LEU A 26 10.19 -7.24 -10.50
N ALA A 27 11.17 -7.60 -9.68
CA ALA A 27 12.10 -6.67 -9.03
C ALA A 27 12.91 -5.87 -10.07
N ARG A 28 13.47 -6.56 -11.09
CA ARG A 28 14.14 -5.88 -12.21
C ARG A 28 13.21 -4.95 -12.98
N ARG A 29 11.97 -5.40 -13.25
CA ARG A 29 10.98 -4.57 -13.95
C ARG A 29 10.56 -3.34 -13.15
N ALA A 30 10.56 -3.45 -11.83
CA ALA A 30 10.29 -2.36 -10.89
C ALA A 30 11.53 -1.51 -10.53
N GLY A 31 12.71 -1.84 -11.05
CA GLY A 31 13.95 -1.11 -10.77
C GLY A 31 14.43 -1.25 -9.31
N LEU A 32 14.09 -2.35 -8.63
CA LEU A 32 14.49 -2.59 -7.24
C LEU A 32 15.93 -3.11 -7.16
N ASP A 33 16.68 -2.57 -6.20
CA ASP A 33 18.00 -3.11 -5.80
C ASP A 33 17.83 -4.31 -4.85
N TRP A 34 17.03 -5.28 -5.29
CA TRP A 34 16.72 -6.52 -4.60
C TRP A 34 16.90 -7.71 -5.55
N GLU A 35 17.49 -8.77 -5.03
CA GLU A 35 17.63 -10.05 -5.71
C GLU A 35 17.07 -11.18 -4.83
N ALA A 36 16.59 -12.24 -5.47
CA ALA A 36 16.13 -13.44 -4.80
C ALA A 36 17.02 -14.63 -5.11
N THR A 37 17.18 -15.49 -4.11
CA THR A 37 17.70 -16.85 -4.22
C THR A 37 16.71 -17.83 -3.61
N SER A 38 16.89 -19.12 -3.83
CA SER A 38 16.08 -20.13 -3.16
C SER A 38 16.83 -21.41 -2.84
N HIS A 39 16.45 -22.03 -1.72
CA HIS A 39 17.08 -23.22 -1.15
C HIS A 39 16.07 -24.23 -0.59
N ALA A 40 16.53 -25.47 -0.42
CA ALA A 40 15.79 -26.61 0.10
C ALA A 40 16.07 -26.79 1.59
N LEU A 41 15.02 -26.94 2.40
CA LEU A 41 15.15 -27.32 3.81
C LEU A 41 15.40 -28.82 4.00
N ALA A 42 14.93 -29.65 3.07
CA ALA A 42 15.04 -31.10 3.11
C ALA A 42 15.17 -31.66 1.69
N ILE A 43 16.30 -31.36 1.03
CA ILE A 43 16.56 -31.72 -0.37
C ILE A 43 16.40 -33.23 -0.63
N GLU A 44 16.68 -34.05 0.38
CA GLU A 44 16.59 -35.51 0.29
C GLU A 44 15.15 -36.00 0.04
N ARG A 45 14.15 -35.20 0.41
CA ARG A 45 12.73 -35.49 0.14
C ARG A 45 12.36 -35.31 -1.34
N GLY A 46 13.23 -34.66 -2.12
CA GLY A 46 13.11 -34.48 -3.56
C GLY A 46 14.02 -35.40 -4.38
N LYS A 47 14.58 -36.46 -3.79
CA LYS A 47 15.56 -37.36 -4.45
C LYS A 47 15.12 -37.95 -5.79
N ASP A 48 13.81 -38.09 -6.00
CA ASP A 48 13.22 -38.68 -7.21
C ASP A 48 12.88 -37.61 -8.26
N ASN A 49 13.10 -36.33 -7.95
CA ASN A 49 12.92 -35.24 -8.91
C ASN A 49 14.01 -35.28 -9.97
N VAL A 50 13.60 -35.17 -11.24
CA VAL A 50 14.53 -35.19 -12.37
C VAL A 50 14.82 -33.78 -12.83
N GLY A 51 16.11 -33.43 -12.83
CA GLY A 51 16.61 -32.17 -13.38
C GLY A 51 16.50 -30.97 -12.43
N PRO A 52 16.65 -29.75 -12.98
CA PRO A 52 16.85 -28.54 -12.18
C PRO A 52 15.56 -27.91 -11.63
N MET A 53 14.43 -28.10 -12.31
CA MET A 53 13.17 -27.41 -12.00
C MET A 53 11.98 -28.22 -12.47
N ALA A 54 10.89 -28.19 -11.70
CA ALA A 54 9.64 -28.87 -12.04
C ALA A 54 9.08 -28.36 -13.36
N ARG A 55 8.54 -29.28 -14.17
CA ARG A 55 7.92 -28.93 -15.46
C ARG A 55 6.78 -27.92 -15.29
N GLN A 56 5.97 -28.11 -14.25
CA GLN A 56 4.86 -27.24 -13.87
C GLN A 56 5.33 -25.81 -13.56
N THR A 57 6.50 -25.66 -12.92
CA THR A 57 7.10 -24.34 -12.68
C THR A 57 7.52 -23.67 -13.99
N ILE A 58 8.16 -24.42 -14.89
CA ILE A 58 8.59 -23.90 -16.19
C ILE A 58 7.38 -23.47 -17.04
N ASP A 59 6.33 -24.29 -17.06
CA ASP A 59 5.11 -24.02 -17.81
C ASP A 59 4.40 -22.78 -17.25
N ALA A 60 4.30 -22.62 -15.93
CA ALA A 60 3.71 -21.43 -15.31
C ALA A 60 4.52 -20.15 -15.58
N LEU A 61 5.85 -20.20 -15.50
CA LEU A 61 6.70 -19.06 -15.87
C LEU A 61 6.53 -18.69 -17.35
N SER A 62 6.39 -19.70 -18.21
CA SER A 62 6.18 -19.49 -19.65
C SER A 62 4.82 -18.84 -19.94
N VAL A 63 3.76 -19.25 -19.23
CA VAL A 63 2.43 -18.59 -19.30
C VAL A 63 2.52 -17.12 -18.88
N ASP A 64 3.37 -16.81 -17.90
CA ASP A 64 3.62 -15.44 -17.45
C ASP A 64 4.59 -14.64 -18.34
N GLY A 65 5.08 -15.23 -19.44
CA GLY A 65 6.05 -14.59 -20.33
C GLY A 65 7.44 -14.43 -19.73
N ILE A 66 7.79 -15.26 -18.74
CA ILE A 66 9.05 -15.21 -18.01
C ILE A 66 9.95 -16.36 -18.47
N ALA A 67 11.11 -16.01 -19.02
CA ALA A 67 12.19 -16.98 -19.26
C ALA A 67 13.03 -17.14 -17.97
N PRO A 68 13.04 -18.33 -17.31
CA PRO A 68 13.81 -18.54 -16.10
C PRO A 68 15.32 -18.42 -16.38
N LEU A 69 16.00 -17.55 -15.64
CA LEU A 69 17.45 -17.37 -15.77
C LEU A 69 18.21 -18.52 -15.12
N GLY A 70 17.68 -19.05 -14.01
CA GLY A 70 18.24 -20.20 -13.30
C GLY A 70 17.72 -21.55 -13.80
N ALA A 71 17.20 -21.65 -15.04
CA ALA A 71 16.55 -22.86 -15.56
C ALA A 71 17.42 -24.13 -15.50
N SER A 72 18.76 -23.97 -15.53
CA SER A 72 19.73 -25.06 -15.46
C SER A 72 20.30 -25.30 -14.06
N ARG A 73 20.00 -24.43 -13.09
CA ARG A 73 20.53 -24.52 -11.71
C ARG A 73 19.81 -25.64 -10.97
N MET A 74 20.56 -26.67 -10.55
CA MET A 74 20.06 -27.75 -9.72
C MET A 74 19.55 -27.23 -8.36
N PRO A 75 18.60 -27.95 -7.71
CA PRO A 75 18.17 -27.64 -6.35
C PRO A 75 19.36 -27.50 -5.40
N ALA A 76 19.34 -26.43 -4.59
CA ALA A 76 20.42 -26.13 -3.64
C ALA A 76 19.92 -26.31 -2.19
N VAL A 77 20.79 -26.81 -1.30
CA VAL A 77 20.46 -27.02 0.12
C VAL A 77 20.58 -25.71 0.88
N CYS A 78 19.68 -25.48 1.83
CA CYS A 78 19.78 -24.33 2.73
C CYS A 78 20.98 -24.51 3.68
N THR A 79 21.70 -23.42 3.95
CA THR A 79 22.81 -23.37 4.89
C THR A 79 22.58 -22.24 5.89
N HIS A 80 23.24 -22.31 7.06
CA HIS A 80 23.25 -21.19 8.01
C HIS A 80 23.77 -19.91 7.35
N ASP A 81 24.85 -20.00 6.57
CA ASP A 81 25.40 -18.86 5.84
C ASP A 81 24.38 -18.23 4.88
N ALA A 82 23.58 -19.03 4.17
CA ALA A 82 22.54 -18.51 3.28
C ALA A 82 21.42 -17.79 4.06
N LEU A 83 21.03 -18.32 5.22
CA LEU A 83 20.05 -17.69 6.09
C LEU A 83 20.60 -16.35 6.64
N GLU A 84 21.84 -16.34 7.14
CA GLU A 84 22.47 -15.15 7.73
C GLU A 84 22.81 -14.07 6.71
N ALA A 85 23.19 -14.45 5.50
CA ALA A 85 23.50 -13.50 4.43
C ALA A 85 22.26 -12.83 3.83
N SER A 86 21.06 -13.35 4.12
CA SER A 86 19.81 -12.85 3.54
C SER A 86 19.22 -11.71 4.36
N ASP A 87 18.86 -10.61 3.70
CA ASP A 87 18.13 -9.50 4.35
C ASP A 87 16.70 -9.90 4.71
N MET A 88 16.12 -10.86 3.98
CA MET A 88 14.80 -11.41 4.24
C MET A 88 14.75 -12.90 3.92
N VAL A 89 14.09 -13.70 4.77
CA VAL A 89 13.85 -15.12 4.53
C VAL A 89 12.35 -15.40 4.51
N VAL A 90 11.89 -16.10 3.48
CA VAL A 90 10.48 -16.45 3.27
C VAL A 90 10.34 -17.96 3.10
N ALA A 91 9.57 -18.62 3.96
CA ALA A 91 9.21 -20.03 3.80
C ALA A 91 7.77 -20.19 3.29
N VAL A 92 7.59 -20.87 2.16
CA VAL A 92 6.34 -20.78 1.38
C VAL A 92 5.13 -21.52 1.99
N LYS A 93 5.33 -22.31 3.05
CA LYS A 93 4.31 -23.12 3.74
C LYS A 93 4.66 -23.34 5.20
N GLU A 94 4.04 -22.58 6.10
CA GLU A 94 4.34 -22.62 7.55
C GLU A 94 4.24 -24.03 8.13
N ALA A 95 3.10 -24.70 7.89
CA ALA A 95 2.78 -26.00 8.47
C ALA A 95 3.82 -27.09 8.13
N GLU A 96 4.56 -26.93 7.03
CA GLU A 96 5.62 -27.84 6.60
C GLU A 96 7.00 -27.35 7.07
N HIS A 97 7.30 -26.07 6.81
CA HIS A 97 8.66 -25.56 6.90
C HIS A 97 9.06 -25.10 8.29
N ARG A 98 8.12 -24.68 9.15
CA ARG A 98 8.44 -24.27 10.53
C ARG A 98 9.07 -25.42 11.31
N THR A 99 8.52 -26.63 11.19
CA THR A 99 9.07 -27.85 11.79
C THR A 99 10.47 -28.16 11.25
N LEU A 100 10.66 -28.09 9.93
CA LEU A 100 11.98 -28.32 9.32
C LEU A 100 13.03 -27.29 9.76
N LEU A 101 12.64 -26.03 9.92
CA LEU A 101 13.51 -24.97 10.45
C LEU A 101 13.88 -25.25 11.91
N ALA A 102 12.92 -25.56 12.77
CA ALA A 102 13.18 -25.88 14.17
C ALA A 102 14.10 -27.10 14.34
N GLU A 103 13.95 -28.12 13.49
CA GLU A 103 14.77 -29.34 13.53
C GLU A 103 16.20 -29.12 13.02
N ARG A 104 16.38 -28.32 11.96
CA ARG A 104 17.64 -28.24 11.21
C ARG A 104 18.41 -26.94 11.39
N PHE A 105 17.72 -25.86 11.74
CA PHE A 105 18.25 -24.53 11.94
C PHE A 105 17.64 -23.90 13.21
N PRO A 106 17.83 -24.48 14.40
CA PRO A 106 17.17 -24.01 15.64
C PRO A 106 17.39 -22.50 15.87
N GLY A 107 16.31 -21.79 16.20
CA GLY A 107 16.29 -20.34 16.40
C GLY A 107 15.97 -19.52 15.14
N TRP A 108 15.82 -20.16 13.98
CA TRP A 108 15.35 -19.50 12.75
C TRP A 108 13.84 -19.56 12.57
N GLU A 109 13.14 -20.43 13.29
CA GLU A 109 11.69 -20.61 13.16
C GLU A 109 10.88 -19.31 13.36
N ASP A 110 11.39 -18.36 14.16
CA ASP A 110 10.74 -17.06 14.41
C ASP A 110 11.40 -15.89 13.68
N ARG A 111 12.41 -16.15 12.85
CA ARG A 111 13.14 -15.16 12.04
C ARG A 111 12.75 -15.21 10.56
N VAL A 112 11.73 -15.99 10.23
CA VAL A 112 11.29 -16.27 8.86
C VAL A 112 9.86 -15.79 8.67
N THR A 113 9.58 -15.16 7.54
CA THR A 113 8.22 -14.86 7.10
C THR A 113 7.60 -16.10 6.50
N TYR A 114 6.43 -16.51 6.99
CA TYR A 114 5.73 -17.67 6.46
C TYR A 114 4.58 -17.30 5.53
N TRP A 115 4.45 -18.08 4.46
CA TRP A 115 3.24 -18.13 3.65
C TRP A 115 2.53 -19.49 3.83
N HIS A 116 1.38 -19.65 3.18
CA HIS A 116 0.53 -20.83 3.36
C HIS A 116 0.22 -21.56 2.06
N VAL A 117 1.14 -21.54 1.08
CA VAL A 117 0.94 -22.16 -0.23
C VAL A 117 1.19 -23.68 -0.17
N HIS A 118 0.15 -24.45 -0.50
CA HIS A 118 0.19 -25.92 -0.53
C HIS A 118 1.16 -26.47 -1.59
N ASP A 119 1.71 -27.67 -1.37
CA ASP A 119 2.45 -28.39 -2.41
C ASP A 119 1.51 -29.12 -3.37
N ILE A 120 2.09 -29.69 -4.44
CA ILE A 120 1.39 -30.38 -5.52
C ILE A 120 0.59 -31.61 -5.07
N ASP A 121 0.89 -32.18 -3.90
CA ASP A 121 0.20 -33.31 -3.31
C ASP A 121 -1.18 -32.92 -2.72
N VAL A 122 -1.34 -31.65 -2.34
CA VAL A 122 -2.57 -31.13 -1.73
C VAL A 122 -3.33 -30.20 -2.67
N ALA A 123 -2.64 -29.39 -3.47
CA ALA A 123 -3.26 -28.43 -4.37
C ALA A 123 -2.79 -28.61 -5.83
N PRO A 124 -3.69 -28.52 -6.82
CA PRO A 124 -3.30 -28.48 -8.23
C PRO A 124 -2.30 -27.35 -8.52
N PRO A 125 -1.38 -27.53 -9.50
CA PRO A 125 -0.32 -26.57 -9.74
C PRO A 125 -0.78 -25.15 -10.10
N ASP A 126 -1.89 -25.02 -10.83
CA ASP A 126 -2.49 -23.74 -11.21
C ASP A 126 -3.00 -22.97 -9.98
N VAL A 127 -3.59 -23.68 -9.01
CA VAL A 127 -4.04 -23.08 -7.74
C VAL A 127 -2.84 -22.67 -6.90
N ALA A 128 -1.90 -23.60 -6.62
CA ALA A 128 -0.75 -23.33 -5.76
C ALA A 128 0.18 -22.23 -6.31
N LEU A 129 0.49 -22.27 -7.62
CA LEU A 129 1.33 -21.24 -8.23
C LEU A 129 0.57 -19.92 -8.42
N GLY A 130 -0.76 -19.95 -8.60
CA GLY A 130 -1.58 -18.74 -8.61
C GLY A 130 -1.54 -17.98 -7.28
N GLU A 131 -1.69 -18.69 -6.16
CA GLU A 131 -1.53 -18.13 -4.81
C GLU A 131 -0.10 -17.61 -4.59
N LEU A 132 0.90 -18.40 -4.96
CA LEU A 132 2.31 -18.02 -4.82
C LEU A 132 2.65 -16.77 -5.63
N LYS A 133 2.12 -16.67 -6.86
CA LYS A 133 2.25 -15.49 -7.72
C LYS A 133 1.68 -14.25 -7.04
N ALA A 134 0.49 -14.35 -6.44
CA ALA A 134 -0.11 -13.25 -5.71
C ALA A 134 0.75 -12.80 -4.52
N HIS A 135 1.31 -13.74 -3.75
CA HIS A 135 2.22 -13.45 -2.65
C HIS A 135 3.52 -12.77 -3.10
N VAL A 136 4.16 -13.28 -4.15
CA VAL A 136 5.40 -12.69 -4.67
C VAL A 136 5.15 -11.30 -5.26
N ALA A 137 4.06 -11.12 -6.02
CA ALA A 137 3.70 -9.82 -6.56
C ALA A 137 3.41 -8.79 -5.44
N ARG A 138 2.76 -9.22 -4.35
CA ARG A 138 2.55 -8.39 -3.16
C ARG A 138 3.89 -8.01 -2.52
N LEU A 139 4.79 -8.97 -2.31
CA LEU A 139 6.10 -8.70 -1.72
C LEU A 139 6.90 -7.68 -2.55
N VAL A 140 6.94 -7.83 -3.88
CA VAL A 140 7.64 -6.88 -4.74
C VAL A 140 7.04 -5.47 -4.64
N ARG A 141 5.70 -5.34 -4.56
CA ARG A 141 5.05 -4.05 -4.33
C ARG A 141 5.46 -3.43 -2.99
N GLU A 142 5.50 -4.24 -1.93
CA GLU A 142 5.92 -3.80 -0.59
C GLU A 142 7.39 -3.34 -0.57
N LEU A 143 8.27 -4.05 -1.26
CA LEU A 143 9.69 -3.68 -1.36
C LEU A 143 9.95 -2.49 -2.29
N ALA A 144 9.06 -2.26 -3.26
CA ALA A 144 9.07 -1.07 -4.10
C ALA A 144 8.53 0.17 -3.40
N GLU A 145 7.67 -0.02 -2.39
CA GLU A 145 7.12 1.07 -1.62
C GLU A 145 8.22 1.67 -0.72
N PRO A 146 8.53 2.97 -0.84
CA PRO A 146 9.50 3.59 0.04
C PRO A 146 9.11 3.38 1.52
N PRO A 147 10.06 3.12 2.44
CA PRO A 147 9.75 2.80 3.84
C PRO A 147 8.91 3.84 4.58
N HIS A 148 8.92 5.09 4.12
CA HIS A 148 8.11 6.16 4.67
C HIS A 148 6.65 6.12 4.16
N THR A 149 6.42 5.65 2.93
CA THR A 149 5.09 5.61 2.30
C THR A 149 4.20 4.56 2.96
N SER A 150 4.76 3.45 3.42
CA SER A 150 4.04 2.44 4.21
C SER A 150 3.51 2.96 5.55
N LEU A 151 4.00 4.11 6.03
CA LEU A 151 3.53 4.76 7.26
C LEU A 151 2.28 5.62 7.07
N ILE A 152 1.91 5.93 5.82
CA ILE A 152 0.75 6.78 5.50
C ILE A 152 -0.54 6.15 6.03
N ALA A 153 -0.78 4.88 5.68
CA ALA A 153 -1.96 4.15 6.08
C ALA A 153 -2.12 4.06 7.62
N PRO A 154 -1.15 3.53 8.40
CA PRO A 154 -1.30 3.44 9.84
C PRO A 154 -1.43 4.79 10.53
N ALA A 155 -0.71 5.83 10.06
CA ALA A 155 -0.80 7.17 10.65
C ALA A 155 -2.21 7.77 10.54
N MET A 156 -2.85 7.66 9.37
CA MET A 156 -4.23 8.10 9.19
C MET A 156 -5.23 7.19 9.89
N TRP A 157 -5.04 5.87 9.82
CA TRP A 157 -5.98 4.90 10.36
C TRP A 157 -6.10 4.99 11.89
N GLN A 158 -5.00 5.28 12.59
CA GLN A 158 -5.04 5.51 14.04
C GLN A 158 -5.99 6.66 14.44
N LEU A 159 -6.05 7.73 13.63
CA LEU A 159 -6.98 8.83 13.85
C LEU A 159 -8.42 8.41 13.56
N VAL A 160 -8.64 7.65 12.48
CA VAL A 160 -9.94 7.09 12.10
C VAL A 160 -10.51 6.26 13.25
N GLU A 161 -9.74 5.32 13.78
CA GLU A 161 -10.15 4.44 14.90
C GLU A 161 -10.47 5.23 16.17
N ARG A 162 -9.76 6.33 16.41
CA ARG A 162 -9.96 7.16 17.61
C ARG A 162 -11.21 8.01 17.54
N HIS A 163 -11.56 8.56 16.36
CA HIS A 163 -12.50 9.68 16.27
C HIS A 163 -13.78 9.39 15.47
N VAL A 164 -13.77 8.46 14.52
CA VAL A 164 -14.95 8.18 13.71
C VAL A 164 -16.09 7.64 14.58
N GLY A 165 -17.30 8.15 14.36
CA GLY A 165 -18.48 7.81 15.14
C GLY A 165 -18.60 8.50 16.51
N GLN A 166 -17.60 9.26 16.94
CA GLN A 166 -17.59 9.97 18.24
C GLN A 166 -17.57 11.50 18.10
N VAL A 167 -17.22 12.02 16.92
CA VAL A 167 -17.02 13.45 16.68
C VAL A 167 -18.09 13.99 15.73
N GLY A 168 -18.74 15.07 16.13
CA GLY A 168 -19.76 15.76 15.34
C GLY A 168 -19.19 16.71 14.28
N TYR A 169 -20.07 17.28 13.47
CA TYR A 169 -19.70 18.29 12.47
C TYR A 169 -19.95 19.70 12.98
N LYS A 170 -18.98 20.60 12.78
CA LYS A 170 -19.19 22.05 12.92
C LYS A 170 -18.33 22.82 11.93
N GLY A 171 -18.96 23.45 10.95
CA GLY A 171 -18.27 24.23 9.91
C GLY A 171 -17.35 25.31 10.49
N GLY A 172 -16.13 25.40 9.96
CA GLY A 172 -15.10 26.36 10.37
C GLY A 172 -14.21 25.89 11.52
N VAL A 173 -14.56 24.80 12.21
CA VAL A 173 -13.77 24.27 13.33
C VAL A 173 -12.72 23.28 12.84
N LYS A 174 -11.45 23.44 13.26
CA LYS A 174 -10.36 22.53 12.89
C LYS A 174 -10.06 21.57 14.05
N SER A 175 -8.81 21.09 14.15
CA SER A 175 -8.42 20.05 15.11
C SER A 175 -8.59 20.47 16.56
N GLU A 176 -8.59 21.77 16.87
CA GLU A 176 -8.89 22.29 18.22
C GLU A 176 -10.27 21.90 18.73
N GLY A 177 -11.24 21.66 17.84
CA GLY A 177 -12.59 21.25 18.22
C GLY A 177 -12.70 19.81 18.72
N LEU A 178 -11.66 18.99 18.52
CA LEU A 178 -11.59 17.64 19.07
C LEU A 178 -11.45 17.62 20.60
N ALA A 179 -11.00 18.73 21.20
CA ALA A 179 -10.89 18.89 22.65
C ALA A 179 -12.16 19.44 23.31
N TRP A 180 -13.20 19.76 22.53
CA TRP A 180 -14.46 20.29 23.05
C TRP A 180 -15.41 19.17 23.51
N ASP A 181 -16.44 19.55 24.27
CA ASP A 181 -17.51 18.64 24.68
C ASP A 181 -18.89 19.21 24.27
N PRO A 182 -19.60 18.59 23.30
CA PRO A 182 -19.17 17.44 22.51
C PRO A 182 -18.09 17.81 21.46
N PRO A 183 -17.22 16.87 21.05
CA PRO A 183 -16.16 17.15 20.09
C PRO A 183 -16.72 17.35 18.69
N VAL A 184 -16.17 18.32 17.95
CA VAL A 184 -16.62 18.66 16.59
C VAL A 184 -15.46 19.06 15.69
N ILE A 185 -15.59 18.80 14.39
CA ILE A 185 -14.60 19.20 13.38
C ILE A 185 -15.26 19.38 12.01
N ASP A 186 -14.75 20.28 11.17
CA ASP A 186 -15.19 20.41 9.77
C ASP A 186 -14.44 19.48 8.81
N CYS A 187 -14.91 19.38 7.56
CA CYS A 187 -14.34 18.48 6.56
C CYS A 187 -12.87 18.74 6.28
N SER A 188 -12.49 20.01 6.09
CA SER A 188 -11.11 20.41 5.82
C SER A 188 -10.19 20.31 7.06
N GLY A 189 -10.71 20.53 8.26
CA GLY A 189 -9.98 20.29 9.51
C GLY A 189 -9.64 18.82 9.69
N TRP A 190 -10.60 17.94 9.37
CA TRP A 190 -10.39 16.51 9.42
C TRP A 190 -9.37 16.02 8.37
N ALA A 191 -9.53 16.44 7.12
CA ALA A 191 -8.58 16.11 6.06
C ALA A 191 -7.17 16.64 6.38
N ALA A 192 -7.04 17.88 6.87
CA ALA A 192 -5.76 18.45 7.26
C ALA A 192 -5.08 17.67 8.40
N LEU A 193 -5.84 17.21 9.40
CA LEU A 193 -5.31 16.41 10.50
C LEU A 193 -4.77 15.06 10.02
N LEU A 194 -5.52 14.36 9.15
CA LEU A 194 -5.08 13.09 8.57
C LEU A 194 -3.80 13.26 7.74
N LEU A 195 -3.80 14.24 6.83
CA LEU A 195 -2.68 14.49 5.92
C LEU A 195 -1.42 14.92 6.69
N SER A 196 -1.54 15.87 7.63
CA SER A 196 -0.40 16.34 8.42
C SER A 196 0.20 15.22 9.28
N SER A 197 -0.64 14.36 9.87
CA SER A 197 -0.18 13.20 10.64
C SER A 197 0.62 12.21 9.78
N ALA A 198 0.13 11.90 8.57
CA ALA A 198 0.85 11.03 7.63
C ALA A 198 2.16 11.66 7.12
N MET A 199 2.13 12.95 6.75
CA MET A 199 3.31 13.68 6.31
C MET A 199 4.39 13.74 7.41
N GLN A 200 3.98 13.92 8.67
CA GLN A 200 4.90 13.89 9.80
C GLN A 200 5.51 12.50 10.00
N ALA A 201 4.70 11.43 9.97
CA ALA A 201 5.20 10.06 10.08
C ALA A 201 6.22 9.73 8.96
N MET A 202 5.94 10.18 7.73
CA MET A 202 6.87 10.04 6.60
C MET A 202 8.18 10.81 6.84
N ASN A 203 8.11 12.03 7.35
CA ASN A 203 9.27 12.84 7.68
C ASN A 203 10.12 12.20 8.79
N ASP A 204 9.49 11.72 9.86
CA ASP A 204 10.19 11.09 10.99
C ASP A 204 10.96 9.83 10.58
N ALA A 205 10.43 9.09 9.60
CA ALA A 205 11.09 7.91 9.04
C ALA A 205 12.07 8.23 7.89
N SER A 206 12.13 9.47 7.43
CA SER A 206 13.01 9.90 6.35
C SER A 206 14.21 10.68 6.88
N ARG A 207 15.42 10.30 6.46
CA ARG A 207 16.65 11.00 6.87
C ARG A 207 16.77 12.44 6.34
N SER A 208 16.05 12.78 5.27
CA SER A 208 16.20 14.06 4.54
C SER A 208 14.97 14.98 4.59
N GLY A 209 13.87 14.55 5.21
CA GLY A 209 12.61 15.30 5.19
C GLY A 209 11.95 15.32 3.79
N ILE A 210 10.76 14.75 3.69
CA ILE A 210 10.00 14.65 2.43
C ILE A 210 9.12 15.88 2.22
N PHE A 211 8.56 16.41 3.31
CA PHE A 211 7.76 17.62 3.35
C PHE A 211 8.45 18.66 4.24
N SER A 212 8.53 19.90 3.77
CA SER A 212 8.93 21.04 4.58
C SER A 212 7.83 21.41 5.59
N ALA A 213 8.21 22.12 6.66
CA ALA A 213 7.25 22.65 7.63
C ALA A 213 6.18 23.55 6.98
N GLY A 214 6.57 24.30 5.93
CA GLY A 214 5.63 25.14 5.17
C GLY A 214 4.61 24.33 4.36
N GLU A 215 5.03 23.20 3.77
CA GLU A 215 4.11 22.29 3.07
C GLU A 215 3.11 21.64 4.04
N ILE A 216 3.56 21.20 5.21
CA ILE A 216 2.67 20.63 6.25
C ILE A 216 1.73 21.71 6.83
N ALA A 217 2.20 22.93 7.04
CA ALA A 217 1.34 24.01 7.51
C ALA A 217 0.32 24.43 6.45
N GLY A 218 0.68 24.38 5.16
CA GLY A 218 -0.12 24.84 4.03
C GLY A 218 -1.41 24.03 3.79
N ILE A 219 -1.46 22.77 4.22
CA ILE A 219 -2.68 21.94 4.13
C ILE A 219 -3.73 22.30 5.19
N SER A 220 -3.36 22.98 6.29
CA SER A 220 -4.29 23.41 7.32
C SER A 220 -5.06 24.66 6.88
N THR A 221 -5.98 24.47 5.94
CA THR A 221 -6.73 25.55 5.25
C THR A 221 -8.18 25.13 4.97
N TRP A 222 -8.89 25.83 4.08
CA TRP A 222 -10.24 25.45 3.64
C TRP A 222 -10.20 24.51 2.43
N SER A 223 -11.30 23.78 2.19
CA SER A 223 -11.41 22.69 1.20
C SER A 223 -10.84 23.02 -0.19
N ASP A 224 -11.22 24.16 -0.79
CA ASP A 224 -10.75 24.55 -2.13
C ASP A 224 -9.23 24.80 -2.16
N ARG A 225 -8.73 25.60 -1.21
CA ARG A 225 -7.31 25.93 -1.13
C ARG A 225 -6.45 24.71 -0.81
N MET A 226 -6.96 23.74 -0.08
CA MET A 226 -6.25 22.48 0.18
C MET A 226 -5.96 21.74 -1.12
N ILE A 227 -6.97 21.62 -2.00
CA ILE A 227 -6.83 20.99 -3.32
C ILE A 227 -5.82 21.74 -4.18
N GLU A 228 -5.88 23.08 -4.21
CA GLU A 228 -4.89 23.91 -4.93
C GLU A 228 -3.46 23.73 -4.41
N VAL A 229 -3.26 23.70 -3.08
CA VAL A 229 -1.93 23.56 -2.48
C VAL A 229 -1.32 22.21 -2.83
N ILE A 230 -2.12 21.14 -2.78
CA ILE A 230 -1.66 19.79 -3.13
C ILE A 230 -1.37 19.68 -4.64
N GLU A 231 -2.27 20.19 -5.48
CA GLU A 231 -2.09 20.22 -6.94
C GLU A 231 -0.83 21.00 -7.32
N ALA A 232 -0.62 22.20 -6.77
CA ALA A 232 0.55 23.01 -7.06
C ALA A 232 1.86 22.30 -6.67
N ARG A 233 1.84 21.53 -5.57
CA ARG A 233 2.99 20.75 -5.12
C ARG A 233 3.28 19.56 -6.03
N THR A 234 2.24 18.84 -6.46
CA THR A 234 2.38 17.50 -7.06
C THR A 234 2.16 17.47 -8.57
N GLY A 235 1.56 18.52 -9.14
CA GLY A 235 1.13 18.57 -10.54
C GLY A 235 0.02 17.59 -10.90
N PHE A 236 -0.51 16.84 -9.93
CA PHE A 236 -1.51 15.80 -10.17
C PHE A 236 -2.92 16.31 -9.85
N ILE A 237 -3.83 16.17 -10.82
CA ILE A 237 -5.26 16.40 -10.62
C ILE A 237 -6.10 15.53 -11.57
N LEU A 238 -7.09 14.85 -11.00
CA LEU A 238 -8.21 14.24 -11.71
C LEU A 238 -9.44 15.13 -11.53
N GLU A 239 -10.34 15.07 -12.51
CA GLU A 239 -11.55 15.87 -12.49
C GLU A 239 -12.73 15.02 -12.96
N GLY A 240 -13.85 15.18 -12.26
CA GLY A 240 -15.15 14.70 -12.69
C GLY A 240 -15.26 13.19 -12.86
N ASP A 241 -15.66 12.78 -14.05
CA ASP A 241 -15.90 11.38 -14.44
C ASP A 241 -14.63 10.53 -14.47
N ARG A 242 -13.45 11.16 -14.48
CA ARG A 242 -12.16 10.48 -14.31
C ARG A 242 -11.87 10.09 -12.86
N ILE A 243 -12.76 10.36 -11.91
CA ILE A 243 -12.63 9.95 -10.51
C ILE A 243 -13.37 8.62 -10.33
N ASP A 244 -12.64 7.53 -10.45
CA ASP A 244 -13.15 6.17 -10.34
C ASP A 244 -12.17 5.25 -9.60
N LEU A 245 -12.54 3.98 -9.39
CA LEU A 245 -11.74 3.02 -8.63
C LEU A 245 -10.38 2.71 -9.27
N ASP A 246 -10.27 2.82 -10.59
CA ASP A 246 -9.09 2.44 -11.35
C ASP A 246 -8.11 3.61 -11.51
N SER A 247 -8.62 4.84 -11.49
CA SER A 247 -7.83 6.05 -11.69
C SER A 247 -7.32 6.70 -10.39
N LEU A 248 -8.01 6.47 -9.27
CA LEU A 248 -7.76 7.18 -8.02
C LEU A 248 -6.38 6.85 -7.40
N PRO A 249 -5.60 7.87 -7.01
CA PRO A 249 -4.44 7.67 -6.15
C PRO A 249 -4.81 6.94 -4.85
N ARG A 250 -3.88 6.13 -4.34
CA ARG A 250 -4.10 5.24 -3.19
C ARG A 250 -4.63 5.97 -1.94
N PHE A 251 -4.23 7.22 -1.76
CA PHE A 251 -4.59 8.11 -0.65
C PHE A 251 -5.06 9.48 -1.15
N ALA A 252 -5.82 9.51 -2.24
CA ALA A 252 -6.28 10.77 -2.83
C ALA A 252 -7.10 11.61 -1.83
N THR A 253 -6.95 12.94 -1.95
CA THR A 253 -7.86 13.90 -1.34
C THR A 253 -8.84 14.35 -2.41
N ILE A 254 -10.15 14.27 -2.15
CA ILE A 254 -11.19 14.59 -3.14
C ILE A 254 -11.98 15.80 -2.66
N GLY A 255 -11.93 16.88 -3.44
CA GLY A 255 -12.74 18.08 -3.25
C GLY A 255 -14.03 18.00 -4.07
N LEU A 256 -15.15 18.34 -3.43
CA LEU A 256 -16.47 18.35 -4.04
C LEU A 256 -17.13 19.72 -3.91
N ARG A 257 -17.82 20.12 -4.97
CA ARG A 257 -18.76 21.23 -4.98
C ARG A 257 -20.14 20.72 -4.58
N GLN A 258 -20.37 20.63 -3.27
CA GLN A 258 -21.66 20.26 -2.69
C GLN A 258 -22.44 21.49 -2.19
N GLY A 259 -23.73 21.56 -2.55
CA GLY A 259 -24.65 22.60 -2.10
C GLY A 259 -24.55 23.93 -2.85
N SER A 260 -25.49 24.83 -2.54
CA SER A 260 -25.56 26.20 -3.03
C SER A 260 -25.81 27.17 -1.86
N GLY A 261 -25.13 28.32 -1.82
CA GLY A 261 -25.32 29.32 -0.76
C GLY A 261 -24.19 30.35 -0.60
N ALA A 262 -24.47 31.41 0.15
CA ALA A 262 -23.58 32.58 0.34
C ALA A 262 -22.22 32.26 1.00
N TRP A 263 -22.09 31.16 1.75
CA TRP A 263 -20.84 30.71 2.35
C TRP A 263 -19.81 30.20 1.31
N ALA A 264 -20.25 29.84 0.11
CA ALA A 264 -19.38 29.59 -1.04
C ALA A 264 -18.69 30.90 -1.53
N ALA A 265 -19.19 32.08 -1.14
CA ALA A 265 -18.67 33.38 -1.55
C ALA A 265 -17.80 34.08 -0.47
N ASN A 266 -17.64 33.50 0.72
CA ASN A 266 -16.98 34.18 1.84
C ASN A 266 -15.43 34.22 1.76
N HIS A 267 -14.82 33.53 0.80
CA HIS A 267 -13.37 33.53 0.52
C HIS A 267 -13.13 33.15 -0.95
N PRO A 268 -11.98 33.49 -1.57
CA PRO A 268 -11.70 33.04 -2.92
C PRO A 268 -11.70 31.51 -2.97
N ARG A 269 -12.66 30.96 -3.70
CA ARG A 269 -12.85 29.54 -4.00
C ARG A 269 -12.96 29.40 -5.52
N PRO A 270 -11.85 29.41 -6.26
CA PRO A 270 -11.90 29.48 -7.73
C PRO A 270 -12.59 28.26 -8.35
N ARG A 271 -12.59 27.10 -7.68
CA ARG A 271 -13.32 25.90 -8.10
C ARG A 271 -14.66 25.74 -7.38
N GLY A 272 -14.93 26.55 -6.37
CA GLY A 272 -16.17 26.48 -5.59
C GLY A 272 -16.25 25.22 -4.73
N ILE A 273 -15.10 24.62 -4.38
CA ILE A 273 -15.06 23.40 -3.58
C ILE A 273 -15.51 23.73 -2.16
N THR A 274 -16.55 23.04 -1.72
CA THR A 274 -17.20 23.29 -0.44
C THR A 274 -17.01 22.16 0.56
N HIS A 275 -16.75 20.96 0.06
CA HIS A 275 -16.53 19.77 0.87
C HIS A 275 -15.26 19.06 0.42
N VAL A 276 -14.59 18.39 1.35
CA VAL A 276 -13.39 17.59 1.05
C VAL A 276 -13.43 16.30 1.85
N VAL A 277 -12.97 15.22 1.22
CA VAL A 277 -12.87 13.90 1.82
C VAL A 277 -11.46 13.34 1.62
N GLN A 278 -11.10 12.35 2.42
CA GLN A 278 -9.79 11.71 2.37
C GLN A 278 -9.93 10.20 2.16
N ILE A 279 -9.23 9.65 1.17
CA ILE A 279 -9.06 8.21 1.04
C ILE A 279 -8.03 7.73 2.06
N VAL A 280 -8.41 6.70 2.82
CA VAL A 280 -7.56 6.01 3.80
C VAL A 280 -7.54 4.52 3.51
N ARG A 281 -6.47 3.83 3.94
CA ARG A 281 -6.31 2.39 3.77
C ARG A 281 -6.24 1.72 5.13
N ARG A 282 -6.94 0.60 5.24
CA ARG A 282 -6.90 -0.23 6.43
C ARG A 282 -5.55 -0.98 6.49
N PRO A 283 -4.77 -0.86 7.57
CA PRO A 283 -3.38 -1.35 7.56
C PRO A 283 -3.18 -2.85 7.33
N HIS A 284 -4.14 -3.71 7.70
CA HIS A 284 -3.95 -5.16 7.65
C HIS A 284 -4.31 -5.81 6.30
N ASP A 285 -5.21 -5.22 5.53
CA ASP A 285 -5.70 -5.78 4.26
C ASP A 285 -5.66 -4.77 3.09
N ASP A 286 -5.16 -3.56 3.34
CA ASP A 286 -5.12 -2.44 2.38
C ASP A 286 -6.49 -2.05 1.78
N ALA A 287 -7.58 -2.44 2.45
CA ALA A 287 -8.92 -2.15 1.97
C ALA A 287 -9.16 -0.62 1.92
N PRO A 288 -9.69 -0.07 0.80
CA PRO A 288 -9.91 1.36 0.62
C PRO A 288 -11.18 1.86 1.31
N PHE A 289 -11.04 2.94 2.07
CA PHE A 289 -12.15 3.65 2.67
C PHE A 289 -12.06 5.15 2.38
N VAL A 290 -13.20 5.83 2.44
CA VAL A 290 -13.28 7.27 2.50
C VAL A 290 -13.70 7.67 3.90
N THR A 291 -12.98 8.61 4.49
CA THR A 291 -13.39 9.28 5.72
C THR A 291 -13.62 10.76 5.47
N GLU A 292 -14.66 11.29 6.11
CA GLU A 292 -15.09 12.68 5.96
C GLU A 292 -15.78 13.17 7.23
N SER A 293 -15.77 14.48 7.45
CA SER A 293 -16.66 15.14 8.41
C SER A 293 -17.78 15.84 7.65
N GLN A 294 -19.03 15.39 7.81
CA GLN A 294 -20.14 15.87 7.00
C GLN A 294 -21.35 16.26 7.88
N GLY A 295 -21.87 17.47 7.65
CA GLY A 295 -23.02 18.00 8.40
C GLY A 295 -24.37 17.47 7.92
N TRP A 296 -24.48 17.14 6.63
CA TRP A 296 -25.74 16.77 5.99
C TRP A 296 -25.95 15.25 5.83
N ALA A 297 -24.99 14.46 6.29
CA ALA A 297 -25.07 13.00 6.29
C ALA A 297 -25.75 12.48 7.57
N THR A 298 -26.26 11.25 7.50
CA THR A 298 -26.64 10.47 8.69
C THR A 298 -25.72 9.26 8.81
N PRO A 299 -25.01 9.07 9.94
CA PRO A 299 -24.85 10.04 11.03
C PRO A 299 -24.07 11.29 10.58
N SER A 300 -24.33 12.42 11.26
CA SER A 300 -23.60 13.68 11.05
C SER A 300 -22.25 13.63 11.79
N GLY A 301 -21.24 14.32 11.27
CA GLY A 301 -19.88 14.29 11.83
C GLY A 301 -18.94 13.35 11.09
N LEU A 302 -17.99 12.77 11.82
CA LEU A 302 -16.97 11.88 11.26
C LEU A 302 -17.54 10.50 10.92
N ARG A 303 -17.43 10.14 9.65
CA ARG A 303 -17.85 8.84 9.12
C ARG A 303 -16.74 8.17 8.32
N LEU A 304 -16.90 6.86 8.12
CA LEU A 304 -16.01 6.01 7.34
C LEU A 304 -16.88 5.10 6.48
N LEU A 305 -16.62 5.07 5.17
CA LEU A 305 -17.34 4.24 4.20
C LEU A 305 -16.33 3.48 3.33
N PRO A 306 -16.62 2.25 2.88
CA PRO A 306 -15.88 1.64 1.79
C PRO A 306 -15.83 2.57 0.59
N LEU A 307 -14.69 2.64 -0.11
CA LEU A 307 -14.52 3.59 -1.23
C LEU A 307 -15.57 3.37 -2.34
N ALA A 308 -15.90 2.11 -2.66
CA ALA A 308 -16.93 1.78 -3.64
C ALA A 308 -18.29 2.37 -3.26
N ASP A 309 -18.73 2.14 -2.01
CA ASP A 309 -19.98 2.69 -1.48
C ASP A 309 -20.00 4.22 -1.52
N TRP A 310 -18.87 4.85 -1.16
CA TRP A 310 -18.74 6.30 -1.21
C TRP A 310 -18.84 6.86 -2.63
N LEU A 311 -18.21 6.21 -3.62
CA LEU A 311 -18.30 6.60 -5.02
C LEU A 311 -19.74 6.49 -5.53
N ASP A 312 -20.46 5.43 -5.15
CA ASP A 312 -21.84 5.22 -5.56
C ASP A 312 -22.79 6.29 -5.00
N ILE A 313 -22.70 6.60 -3.70
CA ILE A 313 -23.53 7.67 -3.12
C ILE A 313 -23.13 9.05 -3.63
N SER A 314 -21.86 9.24 -4.02
CA SER A 314 -21.33 10.54 -4.44
C SER A 314 -21.42 10.78 -5.94
N ARG A 315 -21.88 9.80 -6.71
CA ARG A 315 -21.93 9.82 -8.19
C ARG A 315 -22.59 11.07 -8.77
N ALA A 316 -23.59 11.63 -8.08
CA ALA A 316 -24.29 12.84 -8.51
C ALA A 316 -23.38 14.09 -8.59
N TRP A 317 -22.29 14.11 -7.82
CA TRP A 317 -21.32 15.23 -7.74
C TRP A 317 -19.98 14.92 -8.44
N LEU A 318 -19.73 13.67 -8.84
CA LEU A 318 -18.50 13.28 -9.57
C LEU A 318 -18.62 13.63 -11.06
N LYS A 319 -18.66 14.94 -11.34
CA LYS A 319 -18.80 15.50 -12.69
C LYS A 319 -17.73 16.56 -12.95
N SER A 320 -17.40 16.77 -14.22
CA SER A 320 -16.49 17.87 -14.58
C SER A 320 -17.05 19.20 -14.11
N GLY A 321 -16.18 20.04 -13.53
CA GLY A 321 -16.55 21.30 -12.88
C GLY A 321 -17.19 21.17 -11.49
N GLU A 322 -17.32 19.95 -10.95
CA GLU A 322 -17.93 19.69 -9.64
C GLU A 322 -17.06 18.87 -8.68
N ALA A 323 -16.12 18.07 -9.19
CA ALA A 323 -15.24 17.23 -8.37
C ALA A 323 -13.80 17.22 -8.88
N TRP A 324 -12.85 17.26 -7.95
CA TRP A 324 -11.42 17.19 -8.22
C TRP A 324 -10.74 16.26 -7.22
N ALA A 325 -9.84 15.40 -7.69
CA ALA A 325 -9.03 14.54 -6.83
C ALA A 325 -7.55 14.83 -7.05
N VAL A 326 -6.80 14.93 -5.95
CA VAL A 326 -5.37 15.22 -5.96
C VAL A 326 -4.60 14.15 -5.19
N ASP A 327 -3.31 13.98 -5.49
CA ASP A 327 -2.43 13.04 -4.77
C ASP A 327 -1.55 13.80 -3.76
N PRO A 328 -1.89 13.81 -2.46
CA PRO A 328 -1.10 14.50 -1.44
C PRO A 328 0.31 13.94 -1.24
N PHE A 329 0.56 12.70 -1.65
CA PHE A 329 1.83 12.01 -1.37
C PHE A 329 2.67 11.76 -2.64
N ALA A 330 2.20 12.20 -3.81
CA ALA A 330 3.00 12.20 -5.03
C ALA A 330 4.29 13.04 -4.86
N PRO A 331 5.37 12.70 -5.60
CA PRO A 331 6.59 13.49 -5.62
C PRO A 331 6.35 14.96 -6.02
N CYS A 332 7.09 15.88 -5.41
CA CYS A 332 6.97 17.30 -5.71
C CYS A 332 7.54 17.63 -7.10
N VAL A 333 6.78 18.39 -7.91
CA VAL A 333 7.20 18.78 -9.28
C VAL A 333 8.42 19.69 -9.32
N HIS A 334 8.70 20.43 -8.25
CA HIS A 334 9.84 21.35 -8.17
C HIS A 334 11.14 20.69 -7.71
N ARG A 335 11.12 19.42 -7.27
CA ARG A 335 12.36 18.66 -6.95
C ARG A 335 12.97 17.97 -8.18
N ALA A 336 12.31 17.97 -9.34
CA ALA A 336 12.81 17.33 -10.57
C ALA A 336 13.85 18.15 -11.36
N GLY A 337 14.31 19.29 -10.82
CA GLY A 337 15.13 20.28 -11.54
C GLY A 337 16.46 20.66 -10.90
N VAL A 338 17.00 19.86 -9.96
CA VAL A 338 18.37 20.02 -9.48
C VAL A 338 19.00 18.65 -9.28
N ALA A 339 19.59 18.13 -10.35
CA ALA A 339 20.61 17.08 -10.33
C ALA A 339 21.80 17.57 -11.16
#